data_AF-A0A3S0XX17-F1
#
_entry.id   AF-A0A3S0XX17-F1
#
_cell.length_a   1.000
_cell.length_b   1.000
_cell.length_c   1.000
_cell.angle_alpha   90.00
_cell.angle_beta   90.00
_cell.angle_gamma   90.00
#
_symmetry.space_group_name_H-M   'P 1'
#
loop_
_entity.id
_entity.type
_entity.pdbx_description
1 polymer ?
#
loop_
_entity_poly.entity_id
_entity_poly.type
_entity_poly.pdbx_seq_one_letter_code
_entity_poly.pdbx_strand_id
1 'polypeptide(L)'
;MTRHELNTEVAQVILSAFDIFCEPEHHTMNEAFMKRMEAAQIPFAICSAPPPRQDGHHLLLLSCENSKSMGVADIFRAYGWLDVGDLLRKQAKQQ
;
A
#
# COMPACT_ATOMS: atom_id res chain seq x y z
N MET A 1 20.78 -4.30 15.38
CA MET A 1 19.56 -4.51 14.58
C MET A 1 19.97 -5.18 13.29
N THR A 2 19.63 -6.46 13.13
CA THR A 2 19.84 -7.17 11.87
C THR A 2 18.93 -6.56 10.81
N ARG A 3 19.54 -5.97 9.78
CA ARG A 3 18.84 -5.51 8.58
C ARG A 3 18.34 -6.77 7.88
N HIS A 4 17.10 -7.17 8.16
CA HIS A 4 16.45 -8.25 7.44
C HIS A 4 16.16 -7.72 6.04
N GLU A 5 17.14 -7.82 5.15
CA GLU A 5 16.95 -7.52 3.74
C GLU A 5 15.94 -8.53 3.20
N LEU A 6 14.80 -8.01 2.75
CA LEU A 6 13.79 -8.82 2.09
C LEU A 6 14.44 -9.40 0.82
N ASN A 7 14.34 -10.71 0.61
CA ASN A 7 14.80 -11.32 -0.64
C ASN A 7 14.10 -10.62 -1.82
N THR A 8 14.86 -10.24 -2.84
CA THR A 8 14.38 -9.56 -4.05
C THR A 8 13.23 -10.29 -4.74
N GLU A 9 13.26 -11.61 -4.83
CA GLU A 9 12.19 -12.43 -5.41
C GLU A 9 10.90 -12.28 -4.59
N VAL A 10 11.01 -12.34 -3.26
CA VAL A 10 9.86 -12.16 -2.35
C VAL A 10 9.31 -10.73 -2.47
N ALA A 11 10.18 -9.73 -2.57
CA ALA A 11 9.76 -8.34 -2.78
C ALA A 11 9.01 -8.17 -4.10
N GLN A 12 9.49 -8.78 -5.19
CA GLN A 12 8.82 -8.74 -6.49
C GLN A 12 7.47 -9.46 -6.46
N VAL A 13 7.38 -10.62 -5.80
CA VAL A 13 6.10 -11.33 -5.61
C VAL A 13 5.09 -10.43 -4.90
N ILE A 14 5.49 -9.80 -3.79
CA ILE A 14 4.63 -8.87 -3.05
C ILE A 14 4.18 -7.70 -3.93
N LEU A 15 5.13 -7.06 -4.64
CA LEU A 15 4.83 -5.93 -5.54
C LEU A 15 3.97 -6.33 -6.74
N SER A 16 3.94 -7.61 -7.11
CA SER A 16 3.07 -8.12 -8.18
C SER A 16 1.66 -8.48 -7.68
N ALA A 17 1.55 -8.95 -6.44
CA ALA A 17 0.30 -9.41 -5.84
C ALA A 17 -0.54 -8.27 -5.25
N PHE A 18 0.10 -7.16 -4.87
CA PHE A 18 -0.57 -6.05 -4.18
C PHE A 18 -0.25 -4.70 -4.79
N ASP A 19 -1.27 -3.84 -4.85
CA ASP A 19 -1.09 -2.40 -4.88
C ASP A 19 -0.88 -1.90 -3.45
N ILE A 20 0.19 -1.12 -3.25
CA ILE A 20 0.66 -0.72 -1.92
C ILE A 20 0.63 0.80 -1.82
N PHE A 21 -0.16 1.32 -0.89
CA PHE A 21 -0.33 2.75 -0.69
C PHE A 21 0.12 3.16 0.71
N CYS A 22 0.81 4.30 0.82
CA CYS A 22 1.10 4.91 2.12
C CYS A 22 -0.02 5.90 2.47
N GLU A 23 -0.47 5.88 3.72
CA GLU A 23 -1.51 6.80 4.18
C GLU A 23 -1.06 8.27 4.13
N PRO A 24 -1.97 9.20 3.82
CA PRO A 24 -1.71 10.64 3.90
C PRO A 24 -1.70 11.12 5.36
N GLU A 25 -1.04 12.26 5.63
CA GLU A 25 -0.90 12.84 6.98
C GLU A 25 -2.23 13.21 7.69
N HIS A 26 -3.37 13.20 6.99
CA HIS A 26 -4.67 13.56 7.55
C HIS A 26 -5.49 12.31 7.93
N HIS A 27 -5.32 11.84 9.17
CA HIS A 27 -5.90 10.58 9.67
C HIS A 27 -7.43 10.48 9.63
N THR A 28 -8.17 11.58 9.83
CA THR A 28 -9.65 11.55 9.87
C THR A 28 -10.28 11.10 8.56
N MET A 29 -9.69 11.47 7.42
CA MET A 29 -10.19 11.04 6.10
C MET A 29 -9.89 9.56 5.84
N ASN A 30 -8.74 9.07 6.32
CA ASN A 30 -8.34 7.67 6.19
C ASN A 30 -9.32 6.75 6.95
N GLU A 31 -9.57 7.00 8.25
CA GLU A 31 -10.45 6.13 9.05
C GLU A 31 -11.86 5.99 8.46
N ALA A 32 -12.44 7.10 7.97
CA ALA A 32 -13.75 7.07 7.34
C ALA A 32 -13.75 6.23 6.05
N PHE A 33 -12.66 6.28 5.28
CA PHE A 33 -12.51 5.50 4.06
C PHE A 33 -12.32 4.01 4.36
N MET A 34 -11.48 3.67 5.34
CA MET A 34 -11.26 2.29 5.78
C MET A 34 -12.55 1.64 6.26
N LYS A 35 -13.32 2.32 7.12
CA LYS A 35 -14.63 1.83 7.59
C LYS A 35 -15.61 1.56 6.45
N ARG A 36 -15.59 2.38 5.39
CA ARG A 36 -16.43 2.15 4.20
C ARG A 36 -15.95 0.95 3.40
N MET A 37 -14.64 0.74 3.25
CA MET A 37 -14.10 -0.44 2.58
C MET A 37 -14.44 -1.72 3.34
N GLU A 38 -14.32 -1.71 4.66
CA GLU A 38 -14.75 -2.83 5.53
C GLU A 38 -16.24 -3.13 5.36
N ALA A 39 -17.10 -2.10 5.44
CA ALA A 39 -18.54 -2.26 5.25
C ALA A 39 -18.91 -2.80 3.85
N ALA A 40 -18.14 -2.43 2.82
CA ALA A 40 -18.31 -2.90 1.45
C ALA A 40 -17.65 -4.28 1.18
N GLN A 41 -17.06 -4.90 2.22
CA GLN A 41 -16.33 -6.17 2.16
C GLN A 41 -15.21 -6.16 1.11
N ILE A 42 -14.48 -5.05 1.04
CA ILE A 42 -13.31 -4.93 0.15
C ILE A 42 -12.10 -5.48 0.91
N PRO A 43 -11.40 -6.50 0.38
CA PRO A 43 -10.25 -7.07 1.07
C PRO A 43 -9.05 -6.11 0.99
N PHE A 44 -8.47 -5.83 2.15
CA PHE A 44 -7.23 -5.08 2.31
C PHE A 44 -6.47 -5.58 3.54
N ALA A 45 -5.16 -5.31 3.59
CA ALA A 45 -4.34 -5.49 4.77
C ALA A 45 -3.65 -4.16 5.14
N ILE A 46 -3.37 -3.98 6.42
CA ILE A 46 -2.63 -2.83 6.95
C ILE A 46 -1.35 -3.33 7.60
N CYS A 47 -0.22 -2.71 7.31
CA CYS A 47 1.02 -2.91 8.08
C CYS A 47 1.71 -1.57 8.38
N SER A 48 2.58 -1.56 9.38
CA SER A 48 3.37 -0.38 9.72
C SER A 48 4.33 -0.02 8.59
N ALA A 49 4.46 1.27 8.27
CA ALA A 49 5.45 1.71 7.30
C ALA A 49 6.88 1.41 7.79
N PRO A 50 7.81 1.06 6.88
CA PRO A 50 9.20 0.85 7.25
C PRO A 50 9.89 2.19 7.62
N PRO A 51 11.06 2.14 8.30
CA PRO A 51 11.86 3.33 8.54
C PRO A 51 12.17 4.10 7.25
N PRO A 52 12.17 5.45 7.26
CA PRO A 52 12.05 6.33 8.42
C PRO A 52 10.61 6.69 8.83
N ARG A 53 9.59 6.13 8.17
CA ARG A 53 8.17 6.52 8.36
C ARG A 53 7.42 5.70 9.41
N GLN A 54 8.14 4.98 10.28
CA GLN A 54 7.55 4.08 11.27
C GLN A 54 6.61 4.78 12.26
N ASP A 55 6.86 6.04 12.57
CA ASP A 55 6.08 6.81 13.53
C ASP A 55 4.97 7.60 12.80
N GLY A 56 3.81 6.97 12.62
CA GLY A 56 2.59 7.66 12.17
C GLY A 56 2.16 7.40 10.73
N HIS A 57 2.80 6.46 10.02
CA HIS A 57 2.34 6.02 8.70
C HIS A 57 2.11 4.51 8.63
N HIS A 58 1.03 4.14 7.97
CA HIS A 58 0.68 2.78 7.60
C HIS A 58 0.74 2.58 6.09
N LEU A 59 1.07 1.35 5.70
CA LEU A 59 0.89 0.86 4.35
C LEU A 59 -0.42 0.10 4.26
N LEU A 60 -1.20 0.41 3.24
CA LEU A 60 -2.39 -0.32 2.84
C LEU A 60 -2.03 -1.20 1.66
N LEU A 61 -2.36 -2.49 1.75
CA LEU A 61 -2.16 -3.47 0.70
C LEU A 61 -3.52 -3.88 0.14
N LEU A 62 -3.69 -3.65 -1.16
CA LEU A 62 -4.89 -4.01 -1.92
C LEU A 62 -4.54 -5.16 -2.86
N SER A 63 -5.28 -6.28 -2.78
CA SER A 63 -5.04 -7.43 -3.66
C SER A 63 -5.35 -7.07 -5.11
N CYS A 64 -4.40 -7.33 -6.01
CA CYS A 64 -4.60 -7.15 -7.45
C CYS A 64 -5.58 -8.16 -8.06
N GLU A 65 -5.83 -9.29 -7.38
CA GLU A 65 -6.74 -10.34 -7.87
C GLU A 65 -8.22 -10.00 -7.64
N ASN A 66 -8.51 -9.01 -6.80
CA ASN A 66 -9.86 -8.60 -6.49
C ASN A 66 -10.25 -7.32 -7.25
N SER A 67 -11.27 -7.41 -8.11
CA SER A 67 -11.71 -6.28 -8.93
C SER A 67 -12.21 -5.07 -8.13
N LYS A 68 -12.79 -5.28 -6.93
CA LYS A 68 -13.17 -4.17 -6.04
C LYS A 68 -11.93 -3.45 -5.50
N SER A 69 -10.90 -4.20 -5.13
CA SER A 69 -9.63 -3.66 -4.62
C SER A 69 -8.91 -2.87 -5.71
N MET A 70 -8.93 -3.33 -6.97
CA MET A 70 -8.40 -2.54 -8.10
C MET A 70 -9.12 -1.20 -8.26
N GLY A 71 -10.46 -1.20 -8.19
CA GLY A 71 -11.25 0.04 -8.29
C GLY A 71 -10.94 1.03 -7.16
N VAL A 72 -10.69 0.52 -5.95
CA VAL A 72 -10.21 1.35 -4.83
C VAL A 72 -8.81 1.90 -5.09
N ALA A 73 -7.90 1.09 -5.61
CA ALA A 73 -6.54 1.52 -5.93
C ALA A 73 -6.55 2.70 -6.92
N ASP A 74 -7.42 2.66 -7.93
CA ASP A 74 -7.59 3.76 -8.89
C ASP A 74 -8.10 5.04 -8.21
N ILE A 75 -9.02 4.92 -7.25
CA ILE A 75 -9.48 6.04 -6.44
C ILE A 75 -8.30 6.60 -5.62
N PHE A 76 -7.53 5.76 -4.93
CA PHE A 76 -6.38 6.23 -4.15
C PHE A 76 -5.37 7.00 -5.00
N ARG A 77 -5.05 6.53 -6.21
CA ARG A 77 -4.22 7.27 -7.16
C ARG A 77 -4.82 8.63 -7.53
N ALA A 78 -6.12 8.70 -7.80
CA ALA A 78 -6.80 9.94 -8.14
C ALA A 78 -6.83 10.95 -6.98
N TYR A 79 -6.91 10.47 -5.74
CA TYR A 79 -6.91 11.30 -4.53
C TYR A 79 -5.50 11.59 -3.98
N GLY A 80 -4.45 11.24 -4.71
CA GLY A 80 -3.07 11.61 -4.38
C GLY A 80 -2.44 10.81 -3.25
N TRP A 81 -2.95 9.60 -2.96
CA TRP A 81 -2.25 8.68 -2.07
C TRP A 81 -0.92 8.27 -2.69
N LEU A 82 0.10 8.09 -1.86
CA LEU A 82 1.41 7.69 -2.36
C LEU A 82 1.39 6.21 -2.75
N ASP A 83 1.43 5.93 -4.05
CA ASP A 83 1.58 4.59 -4.62
C ASP A 83 3.04 4.12 -4.42
N VAL A 84 3.27 3.44 -3.29
CA VAL A 84 4.58 2.89 -2.92
C VAL A 84 4.96 1.77 -3.86
N GLY A 85 3.99 0.98 -4.32
CA GLY A 85 4.22 -0.11 -5.27
C GLY A 85 4.80 0.40 -6.59
N ASP A 86 4.22 1.44 -7.16
CA ASP A 86 4.72 2.09 -8.38
C ASP A 86 6.10 2.74 -8.16
N LEU A 87 6.30 3.43 -7.04
CA LEU A 87 7.60 4.03 -6.69
C LEU A 87 8.71 2.98 -6.66
N LEU A 88 8.49 1.85 -5.97
CA LEU A 88 9.47 0.77 -5.86
C LEU A 88 9.72 0.08 -7.21
N ARG A 89 8.67 -0.13 -8.01
CA ARG A 89 8.80 -0.69 -9.36
C ARG A 89 9.61 0.22 -10.29
N LYS A 90 9.45 1.54 -10.18
CA LYS A 90 10.24 2.51 -10.95
C LYS A 90 11.71 2.52 -10.52
N GLN A 91 11.99 2.45 -9.21
CA GLN A 91 13.35 2.37 -8.69
C GLN A 91 14.06 1.08 -9.17
N ALA A 92 13.36 -0.06 -9.16
CA ALA A 92 13.92 -1.33 -9.62
C ALA A 92 14.30 -1.33 -11.11
N LYS A 93 13.65 -0.50 -11.95
CA LYS A 93 13.97 -0.36 -13.38
C LYS A 93 15.14 0.59 -13.67
N GLN A 94 15.58 1.37 -12.68
CA GLN A 94 16.70 2.30 -12.80
C GLN A 94 18.04 1.69 -12.34
N GLN A 95 18.01 0.46 -11.83
CA GLN A 95 19.19 -0.35 -11.50
C GLN A 95 19.53 -1.27 -12.68
#